data_AF-A0A1I7T3V2-F1
#
_entry.id   AF-A0A1I7T3V2-F1
#
_cell.length_a   1.000
_cell.length_b   1.000
_cell.length_c   1.000
_cell.angle_alpha   90.00
_cell.angle_beta   90.00
_cell.angle_gamma   90.00
#
_symmetry.space_group_name_H-M   'P 1'
#
loop_
_entity.id
_entity.type
_entity.pdbx_description
1 polymer ?
#
loop_
_entity_poly.entity_id
_entity_poly.type
_entity_poly.pdbx_seq_one_letter_code
_entity_poly.pdbx_strand_id
1 'polypeptide(L)'
;MVKDEILKLGREEFFKSVKMEYRRYYEPFEEPESVYPDGRINIDCPCLHSALAHQCGYLIRKALLCFNASKTTPRGLDCEKEFIAHAVCTQESMNK
;
A
#
# COMPACT_ATOMS: atom_id res chain seq x y z
N MET A 1 -7.22 -44.47 -12.55
CA MET A 1 -7.49 -44.58 -11.10
C MET A 1 -6.38 -43.85 -10.39
N VAL A 2 -6.68 -42.69 -9.79
CA VAL A 2 -5.69 -41.92 -9.02
C VAL A 2 -5.45 -42.72 -7.73
N LYS A 3 -4.18 -43.03 -7.42
CA LYS A 3 -3.83 -43.68 -6.15
C LYS A 3 -3.98 -42.63 -5.05
N ASP A 4 -4.64 -43.01 -3.95
CA ASP A 4 -4.67 -42.17 -2.76
C ASP A 4 -3.27 -42.16 -2.12
N GLU A 5 -2.65 -40.98 -2.05
CA GLU A 5 -1.42 -40.77 -1.30
C GLU A 5 -1.75 -40.29 0.11
N ILE A 6 -1.23 -40.99 1.12
CA ILE A 6 -1.37 -40.60 2.52
C ILE A 6 -0.10 -39.83 2.93
N LEU A 7 -0.21 -38.51 3.03
CA LEU A 7 0.83 -37.64 3.56
C LEU A 7 0.77 -37.65 5.10
N LYS A 8 1.82 -38.14 5.75
CA LYS A 8 1.93 -38.18 7.22
C LYS A 8 2.81 -37.03 7.71
N LEU A 9 2.26 -36.18 8.57
CA LEU A 9 3.00 -35.09 9.21
C LEU A 9 3.43 -35.51 10.61
N GLY A 10 4.70 -35.30 10.95
CA GLY A 10 5.20 -35.55 12.30
C GLY A 10 4.62 -34.57 13.32
N ARG A 11 4.44 -35.00 14.57
CA ARG A 11 3.91 -34.15 15.66
C ARG A 11 4.70 -32.85 15.80
N GLU A 12 6.03 -32.92 15.78
CA GLU A 12 6.88 -31.73 15.90
C GLU A 12 6.74 -30.78 14.72
N GLU A 13 6.56 -31.32 13.51
CA GLU A 13 6.33 -30.52 12.31
C GLU A 13 4.94 -29.87 12.31
N PHE A 14 3.94 -30.56 12.85
CA PHE A 14 2.61 -30.00 13.08
C PHE A 14 2.64 -28.78 14.01
N PHE A 15 3.52 -28.78 15.02
CA PHE A 15 3.66 -27.66 15.96
C PHE A 15 4.63 -26.57 15.46
N LYS A 16 5.33 -26.76 14.33
CA LYS A 16 6.15 -25.69 13.74
C LYS A 16 5.24 -24.65 13.09
N SER A 17 5.59 -23.39 13.28
CA SER A 17 4.95 -22.30 12.53
C SER A 17 5.15 -22.53 11.03
N VAL A 18 4.11 -22.26 10.25
CA VAL A 18 4.13 -22.31 8.79
C VAL A 18 5.34 -21.53 8.26
N LYS A 19 6.03 -22.07 7.24
CA LYS A 19 7.16 -21.38 6.61
C LYS A 19 6.74 -19.99 6.15
N MET A 20 7.65 -19.01 6.22
CA MET A 20 7.40 -17.61 5.86
C MET A 20 6.73 -17.45 4.48
N GLU A 21 7.08 -18.30 3.51
CA GLU A 21 6.50 -18.30 2.17
C GLU A 21 4.99 -18.62 2.12
N TYR A 22 4.48 -19.39 3.09
CA TYR A 22 3.08 -19.81 3.16
C TYR A 22 2.26 -19.05 4.20
N ARG A 23 2.90 -18.18 4.99
CA ARG A 23 2.26 -17.38 6.05
C ARG A 23 1.06 -16.58 5.53
N ARG A 24 1.15 -16.02 4.31
CA ARG A 24 0.08 -15.21 3.69
C ARG A 24 -1.25 -15.93 3.47
N TYR A 25 -1.26 -17.26 3.49
CA TYR A 25 -2.46 -18.08 3.25
C TYR A 25 -3.22 -18.40 4.55
N TYR A 26 -2.58 -18.24 5.70
CA TYR A 26 -3.13 -18.64 7.00
C TYR A 26 -3.27 -17.46 7.98
N GLU A 27 -2.44 -16.43 7.86
CA GLU A 27 -2.61 -15.17 8.59
C GLU A 27 -3.59 -14.26 7.83
N PRO A 28 -4.55 -13.61 8.51
CA PRO A 28 -5.35 -12.56 7.90
C PRO A 28 -4.42 -11.52 7.25
N PHE A 29 -4.70 -11.14 6.00
CA PHE A 29 -3.98 -10.04 5.39
C PHE A 29 -4.34 -8.75 6.13
N GLU A 30 -3.43 -8.28 6.98
CA GLU A 30 -3.50 -6.92 7.52
C GLU A 30 -3.08 -5.96 6.41
N GLU A 31 -4.04 -5.22 5.88
CA GLU A 31 -3.74 -4.14 4.94
C GLU A 31 -2.83 -3.13 5.66
N PRO A 32 -1.61 -2.91 5.17
CA PRO A 32 -0.73 -1.94 5.79
C PRO A 32 -1.38 -0.57 5.74
N GLU A 33 -1.50 0.08 6.90
CA GLU A 33 -2.07 1.42 6.99
C GLU A 33 -1.30 2.35 6.03
N SER A 34 -2.04 3.13 5.24
CA SER A 34 -1.47 4.08 4.29
C SER A 34 -0.84 5.29 4.98
N VAL A 35 -1.13 5.47 6.28
CA VAL A 35 -0.68 6.58 7.12
C VAL A 35 -0.33 6.05 8.49
N TYR A 36 0.85 6.39 9.00
CA TYR A 36 1.26 6.07 10.36
C TYR A 36 0.47 6.92 11.37
N PRO A 37 0.41 6.49 12.66
CA PRO A 37 -0.22 7.27 13.73
C PRO A 37 0.35 8.69 13.93
N ASP A 38 1.58 8.93 13.48
CA ASP A 38 2.24 10.24 13.51
C ASP A 38 1.90 11.14 12.31
N GLY A 39 1.06 10.67 11.39
CA GLY A 39 0.60 11.40 10.20
C GLY A 39 1.51 11.26 8.98
N ARG A 40 2.64 10.55 9.07
CA ARG A 40 3.49 10.25 7.90
C ARG A 40 2.81 9.22 7.00
N ILE A 41 2.99 9.36 5.69
CA ILE A 41 2.50 8.36 4.72
C ILE A 41 3.43 7.15 4.73
N ASN A 42 2.84 5.96 4.70
CA ASN A 42 3.57 4.72 4.46
C ASN A 42 3.94 4.62 2.98
N ILE A 43 5.15 5.08 2.63
CA ILE A 43 5.65 5.06 1.24
C ILE A 43 5.92 3.66 0.71
N ASP A 44 6.05 2.68 1.61
CA ASP A 44 6.27 1.27 1.29
C ASP A 44 4.94 0.52 1.06
N CYS A 45 3.80 1.21 1.17
CA CYS A 45 2.49 0.63 0.92
C CYS A 45 2.35 0.31 -0.59
N PRO A 46 2.12 -0.97 -0.98
CA PRO A 46 1.94 -1.39 -2.37
C PRO A 46 0.96 -0.56 -3.19
N CYS A 47 -0.10 -0.08 -2.56
CA CYS A 47 -1.14 0.73 -3.19
C CYS A 47 -0.62 2.11 -3.67
N LEU A 48 0.39 2.66 -2.99
CA LEU A 48 0.95 3.98 -3.30
C LEU A 48 2.19 3.90 -4.19
N HIS A 49 2.87 2.75 -4.27
CA HIS A 49 4.13 2.60 -5.00
C HIS A 49 4.07 3.15 -6.42
N SER A 50 3.03 2.82 -7.21
CA SER A 50 2.92 3.27 -8.60
C SER A 50 2.88 4.79 -8.72
N ALA A 51 2.12 5.46 -7.84
CA ALA A 51 2.01 6.92 -7.85
C ALA A 51 3.30 7.60 -7.35
N LEU A 52 3.95 7.02 -6.34
CA LEU A 52 5.17 7.57 -5.74
C LEU A 52 6.43 7.34 -6.58
N ALA A 53 6.45 6.29 -7.39
CA ALA A 53 7.54 5.97 -8.33
C ALA A 53 7.44 6.75 -9.64
N HIS A 54 6.30 7.39 -9.92
CA HIS A 54 6.14 8.26 -11.08
C HIS A 54 7.12 9.45 -11.00
N GLN A 55 7.52 10.03 -12.15
CA GLN A 55 8.40 11.21 -12.17
C GLN A 55 7.79 12.42 -11.44
N CYS A 56 6.46 12.51 -11.41
CA CYS A 56 5.71 13.49 -10.63
C CYS A 56 5.42 13.04 -9.18
N GLY A 57 6.02 11.94 -8.72
CA GLY A 57 5.72 11.29 -7.44
C GLY A 57 6.01 12.15 -6.21
N TYR A 58 6.87 13.16 -6.34
CA TYR A 58 7.09 14.14 -5.26
C TYR A 58 5.87 15.05 -5.03
N LEU A 59 5.08 15.33 -6.07
CA LEU A 59 3.87 16.17 -5.98
C LEU A 59 2.73 15.41 -5.31
N ILE A 60 2.52 14.13 -5.67
CA ILE A 60 1.48 13.32 -5.01
C ILE A 60 1.84 13.04 -3.54
N ARG A 61 3.12 12.88 -3.19
CA ARG A 61 3.57 12.84 -1.78
C ARG A 61 3.12 14.08 -1.02
N LYS A 62 3.32 15.27 -1.59
CA LYS A 62 2.92 16.53 -0.96
C LYS A 62 1.40 16.64 -0.81
N ALA A 63 0.66 16.26 -1.85
CA ALA A 63 -0.81 16.27 -1.82
C ALA A 63 -1.39 15.32 -0.76
N LEU A 64 -0.84 14.11 -0.64
CA LEU A 64 -1.25 13.14 0.38
C LEU A 64 -0.93 13.62 1.81
N LEU A 65 0.19 14.30 2.03
CA LEU A 65 0.53 14.86 3.35
C LEU A 65 -0.47 15.96 3.73
N CYS A 66 -0.80 16.84 2.79
CA CYS A 66 -1.83 17.86 3.00
C CYS A 66 -3.19 17.22 3.29
N PHE A 67 -3.62 16.27 2.46
CA PHE A 67 -4.90 15.58 2.62
C PHE A 67 -5.03 14.89 3.98
N ASN A 68 -3.95 14.24 4.45
CA ASN A 68 -3.93 13.61 5.75
C ASN A 68 -4.04 14.61 6.91
N ALA A 69 -3.41 15.77 6.80
CA ALA A 69 -3.48 16.82 7.81
C ALA A 69 -4.80 17.64 7.76
N SER A 70 -5.50 17.62 6.62
CA SER A 70 -6.70 18.42 6.38
C SER A 70 -7.84 18.07 7.34
N LYS A 71 -8.49 19.12 7.86
CA LYS A 71 -9.67 19.06 8.74
C LYS A 71 -10.91 19.70 8.11
N THR A 72 -10.84 20.07 6.83
CA THR A 72 -11.96 20.68 6.12
C THR A 72 -13.06 19.65 5.86
N THR A 73 -14.28 20.12 5.57
CA THR A 73 -15.39 19.27 5.11
C THR A 73 -15.84 19.79 3.73
N PRO A 74 -15.62 19.06 2.63
CA PRO A 74 -14.95 17.75 2.53
C PRO A 74 -13.44 17.83 2.87
N ARG A 75 -12.86 16.70 3.30
CA ARG A 75 -11.44 16.61 3.62
C ARG A 75 -10.60 16.90 2.39
N GLY A 76 -9.55 17.71 2.55
CA GLY A 76 -8.63 18.07 1.47
C GLY A 76 -9.09 19.22 0.58
N LEU A 77 -10.17 19.93 0.95
CA LEU A 77 -10.62 21.12 0.21
C LEU A 77 -9.55 22.22 0.18
N ASP A 78 -8.72 22.29 1.22
CA ASP A 78 -7.57 23.18 1.36
C ASP A 78 -6.32 22.73 0.60
N CYS A 79 -6.32 21.51 0.03
CA CYS A 79 -5.18 20.88 -0.65
C CYS A 79 -5.29 20.93 -2.18
N GLU A 80 -6.22 21.71 -2.71
CA GLU A 80 -6.51 21.81 -4.15
C GLU A 80 -5.24 22.10 -4.96
N LYS A 81 -4.40 23.03 -4.48
CA LYS A 81 -3.18 23.44 -5.18
C LYS A 81 -2.20 22.29 -5.37
N GLU A 82 -2.01 21.47 -4.35
CA GLU A 82 -1.13 20.31 -4.38
C GLU A 82 -1.64 19.25 -5.38
N PHE A 83 -2.95 18.99 -5.38
CA PHE A 83 -3.55 18.03 -6.31
C PHE A 83 -3.52 18.53 -7.76
N ILE A 84 -3.78 19.82 -8.00
CA ILE A 84 -3.67 20.44 -9.33
C ILE A 84 -2.23 20.34 -9.84
N ALA A 85 -1.24 20.67 -9.01
CA ALA A 85 0.17 20.59 -9.42
C ALA A 85 0.56 19.18 -9.85
N HIS A 86 0.14 18.16 -9.09
CA HIS A 86 0.35 16.75 -9.47
C HIS A 86 -0.35 16.39 -10.78
N ALA A 87 -1.60 16.82 -10.97
CA ALA A 87 -2.38 16.55 -12.18
C ALA A 87 -1.73 17.18 -13.42
N VAL A 88 -1.31 18.43 -13.34
CA VAL A 88 -0.62 19.15 -14.43
C VAL A 88 0.66 18.42 -14.83
N CYS A 89 1.53 18.11 -13.85
CA CYS A 89 2.77 17.39 -14.13
C CYS A 89 2.52 16.02 -14.79
N THR A 90 1.53 15.28 -14.30
CA THR A 90 1.20 13.96 -14.84
C THR A 90 0.68 14.07 -16.27
N GLN A 91 -0.20 15.03 -16.54
CA GLN A 91 -0.72 15.28 -17.88
C GLN A 91 0.39 15.71 -18.85
N GLU A 92 1.28 16.63 -18.45
CA GLU A 92 2.43 17.04 -19.27
C GLU A 92 3.37 15.87 -19.56
N SER A 93 3.59 14.99 -18.58
CA SER A 93 4.43 13.81 -18.79
C SER A 93 3.87 12.76 -19.73
N MET A 94 2.54 12.68 -19.86
CA MET A 94 1.88 11.76 -20.79
C MET A 94 1.88 12.26 -22.24
N ASN A 95 2.15 13.55 -22.44
CA ASN A 95 2.18 14.20 -23.76
C ASN A 95 3.60 14.40 -24.30
N LYS A 96 4.61 13.84 -23.63
CA LYS A 96 6.00 13.75 -24.10
C LYS A 96 6.27 12.37 -24.67
#